data_AF-A0A0C9T646-F1
#
_entry.id   AF-A0A0C9T646-F1
#
_cell.length_a   1.000
_cell.length_b   1.000
_cell.length_c   1.000
_cell.angle_alpha   90.00
_cell.angle_beta   90.00
_cell.angle_gamma   90.00
#
_symmetry.space_group_name_H-M   'P 1'
#
loop_
_entity.id
_entity.type
_entity.pdbx_description
1 polymer ?
#
loop_
_entity_poly.entity_id
_entity_poly.type
_entity_poly.pdbx_seq_one_letter_code
_entity_poly.pdbx_strand_id
1 'polypeptide(L)'
;MAVVLGTCPSVGAAGFMQAGGHGPLTPALGLGVDHILQYELVTADGEIRTLNAVQDLDLFWAVCGGGLGSWGLITSIMIKAHPATRVSTVQFVIRPADGEKKTQRVINFIALVGRYQHGWVIKGIASSFVPDEENYLLNLYWPSNQGDSAVLVFVDELLSHVDEYTIVSFQTSMFASVTEAEEKVLGPFANRISPYGASMQMSSQLIPLSSLESARGVAEAIWAGLEGINAVLRKGGLPNAAPLIFGSMPGAHSVP
;
A
#
# COMPACT_ATOMS: atom_id res chain seq x y z
N MET A 1 -8.44 -0.40 -19.78
CA MET A 1 -7.13 0.20 -19.47
C MET A 1 -6.97 0.26 -17.95
N ALA A 2 -5.77 0.45 -17.44
CA ALA A 2 -5.49 0.64 -16.03
C ALA A 2 -4.47 1.77 -15.83
N VAL A 3 -4.56 2.50 -14.72
CA VAL A 3 -3.65 3.58 -14.33
C VAL A 3 -3.21 3.31 -12.90
N VAL A 4 -1.94 3.58 -12.59
CA VAL A 4 -1.40 3.37 -11.24
C VAL A 4 -1.83 4.52 -10.33
N LEU A 5 -2.72 4.22 -9.37
CA LEU A 5 -3.26 5.17 -8.39
C LEU A 5 -3.21 4.57 -6.98
N GLY A 6 -3.56 5.38 -5.98
CA GLY A 6 -3.67 4.94 -4.59
C GLY A 6 -4.95 4.16 -4.30
N THR A 7 -5.04 3.58 -3.10
CA THR A 7 -6.21 2.79 -2.66
C THR A 7 -7.43 3.62 -2.30
N CYS A 8 -7.27 4.93 -2.07
CA CYS A 8 -8.34 5.82 -1.65
C CYS A 8 -8.88 6.58 -2.88
N PRO A 9 -10.10 6.26 -3.38
CA PRO A 9 -10.58 6.78 -4.67
C PRO A 9 -10.72 8.31 -4.73
N SER A 10 -10.85 8.98 -3.58
CA SER A 10 -10.99 10.43 -3.47
C SER A 10 -9.67 11.20 -3.55
N VAL A 11 -8.52 10.51 -3.50
CA VAL A 11 -7.20 11.17 -3.53
C VAL A 11 -6.90 11.68 -4.94
N GLY A 12 -6.54 12.97 -5.03
CA GLY A 12 -6.17 13.59 -6.31
C GLY A 12 -4.86 13.04 -6.88
N ALA A 13 -4.87 12.68 -8.16
CA ALA A 13 -3.76 12.00 -8.84
C ALA A 13 -2.45 12.83 -8.87
N ALA A 14 -2.53 14.14 -9.16
CA ALA A 14 -1.35 14.99 -9.35
C ALA A 14 -0.45 15.01 -8.10
N GLY A 15 -1.02 15.33 -6.93
CA GLY A 15 -0.27 15.33 -5.68
C GLY A 15 0.17 13.92 -5.26
N PHE A 16 -0.70 12.92 -5.43
CA PHE A 16 -0.36 11.53 -5.15
C PHE A 16 0.91 11.08 -5.89
N MET A 17 0.98 11.34 -7.20
CA MET A 17 2.12 10.93 -8.02
C MET A 17 3.35 11.80 -7.76
N GLN A 18 3.17 13.11 -7.53
CA GLN A 18 4.28 14.02 -7.23
C GLN A 18 5.05 13.61 -5.96
N ALA A 19 4.38 12.97 -4.99
CA ALA A 19 4.99 12.49 -3.75
C ALA A 19 5.49 11.02 -3.83
N GLY A 20 5.53 10.43 -5.03
CA GLY A 20 5.89 9.02 -5.25
C GLY A 20 4.67 8.18 -5.63
N GLY A 21 3.70 8.06 -4.71
CA GLY A 21 2.41 7.41 -4.97
C GLY A 21 2.47 5.88 -4.97
N HIS A 22 1.97 5.26 -3.90
CA HIS A 22 1.90 3.80 -3.76
C HIS A 22 0.47 3.26 -3.87
N GLY A 23 0.31 2.01 -4.29
CA GLY A 23 -1.02 1.44 -4.49
C GLY A 23 -1.04 -0.01 -4.98
N PRO A 24 -2.22 -0.54 -5.32
CA PRO A 24 -2.42 -1.96 -5.63
C PRO A 24 -1.65 -2.45 -6.86
N LEU A 25 -1.38 -1.55 -7.80
CA LEU A 25 -0.66 -1.86 -9.03
C LEU A 25 0.85 -1.64 -8.91
N THR A 26 1.33 -1.03 -7.82
CA THR A 26 2.73 -0.62 -7.78
C THR A 26 3.72 -1.78 -7.78
N PRO A 27 3.48 -2.92 -7.10
CA PRO A 27 4.38 -4.07 -7.22
C PRO A 27 4.54 -4.60 -8.64
N ALA A 28 3.51 -4.44 -9.49
CA ALA A 28 3.53 -4.92 -10.87
C ALA A 28 4.07 -3.88 -11.87
N LEU A 29 3.84 -2.59 -11.62
CA LEU A 29 4.03 -1.56 -12.65
C LEU A 29 5.00 -0.42 -12.27
N GLY A 30 5.41 -0.30 -11.00
CA GLY A 30 6.19 0.84 -10.51
C GLY A 30 5.35 1.80 -9.66
N LEU A 31 5.99 2.80 -9.05
CA LEU A 31 5.30 3.84 -8.29
C LEU A 31 4.52 4.78 -9.21
N GLY A 32 3.52 5.49 -8.68
CA GLY A 32 2.73 6.48 -9.43
C GLY A 32 3.60 7.51 -10.16
N VAL A 33 4.69 7.96 -9.52
CA VAL A 33 5.66 8.90 -10.08
C VAL A 33 6.37 8.35 -11.33
N ASP A 34 6.62 7.04 -11.40
CA ASP A 34 7.29 6.38 -12.54
C ASP A 34 6.39 6.38 -13.80
N HIS A 35 5.11 6.73 -13.63
CA HIS A 35 4.13 6.80 -14.70
C HIS A 35 3.87 8.22 -15.21
N ILE A 36 4.49 9.25 -14.64
CA ILE A 36 4.39 10.60 -15.18
C ILE A 36 5.17 10.68 -16.50
N LEU A 37 4.53 11.27 -17.51
CA LEU A 37 5.13 11.59 -18.81
C LEU A 37 5.40 13.08 -18.95
N GLN A 38 4.52 13.91 -18.39
CA GLN A 38 4.63 15.37 -18.48
C GLN A 38 3.85 16.04 -17.35
N TYR A 39 4.38 17.17 -16.88
CA TYR A 39 3.66 18.16 -16.09
C TYR A 39 3.46 19.45 -16.89
N GLU A 40 2.30 20.09 -16.71
CA GLU A 40 2.15 21.52 -16.93
C GLU A 40 2.03 22.18 -15.55
N LEU A 41 2.81 23.23 -15.31
CA LEU A 41 2.73 24.00 -14.08
C LEU A 41 2.88 25.50 -14.30
N VAL A 42 2.37 26.28 -13.35
CA VAL A 42 2.65 27.71 -13.21
C VAL A 42 3.74 27.88 -12.16
N THR A 43 4.89 28.45 -12.55
CA THR A 43 5.99 28.74 -11.62
C THR A 43 5.74 30.00 -10.81
N ALA A 44 6.55 30.25 -9.78
CA ALA A 44 6.36 31.38 -8.86
C ALA A 44 6.46 32.77 -9.52
N ASP A 45 7.13 32.86 -10.66
CA ASP A 45 7.21 34.03 -11.54
C ASP A 45 5.95 34.22 -12.43
N GLY A 46 5.00 33.28 -12.38
CA GLY A 46 3.75 33.32 -13.15
C GLY A 46 3.83 32.69 -14.54
N GLU A 47 4.98 32.11 -14.91
CA GLU A 47 5.18 31.48 -16.23
C GLU A 47 4.58 30.07 -16.28
N ILE A 48 3.98 29.70 -17.42
CA ILE A 48 3.51 28.33 -17.68
C ILE A 48 4.67 27.52 -18.26
N ARG A 49 5.02 26.42 -17.60
CA ARG A 49 6.08 25.51 -18.04
C ARG A 49 5.54 24.14 -18.33
N THR A 50 6.12 23.52 -19.36
CA THR A 50 5.95 22.10 -19.67
C THR A 50 7.20 21.37 -19.25
N LEU A 51 7.08 20.40 -18.34
CA LEU A 51 8.19 19.60 -17.84
C LEU A 51 8.06 18.16 -18.33
N ASN A 52 9.11 17.63 -18.93
CA ASN A 52 9.17 16.22 -19.36
C ASN A 52 10.64 15.81 -19.57
N ALA A 53 10.86 14.60 -20.11
CA ALA A 53 12.20 14.06 -20.32
C ALA A 53 13.06 14.85 -21.34
N VAL A 54 12.46 15.74 -22.13
CA VAL A 54 13.15 16.51 -23.19
C VAL A 54 13.07 18.02 -23.01
N GLN A 55 12.34 18.51 -22.00
CA GLN A 55 12.15 19.93 -21.69
C GLN A 55 12.12 20.14 -20.18
N ASP A 56 12.95 21.07 -19.68
CA ASP A 56 13.09 21.39 -18.26
C ASP A 56 13.30 20.12 -17.39
N LEU A 57 14.20 19.23 -17.84
CA LEU A 57 14.43 17.89 -17.26
C LEU A 57 14.85 17.93 -15.77
N ASP A 58 15.64 18.92 -15.39
CA ASP A 58 16.07 19.14 -14.01
C ASP A 58 14.89 19.45 -13.09
N LEU A 59 14.00 20.35 -13.53
CA LEU A 59 12.77 20.65 -12.82
C LEU A 59 11.78 19.47 -12.89
N PHE A 60 11.68 18.77 -14.03
CA PHE A 60 10.87 17.56 -14.17
C PHE A 60 11.26 16.50 -13.13
N TRP A 61 12.56 16.21 -13.03
CA TRP A 61 13.11 15.29 -12.03
C TRP A 61 12.81 15.76 -10.60
N ALA A 62 12.96 17.05 -10.33
CA ALA A 62 12.70 17.61 -9.01
C ALA A 62 11.21 17.52 -8.60
N VAL A 63 10.28 17.75 -9.54
CA VAL A 63 8.84 17.59 -9.30
C VAL A 63 8.49 16.12 -9.07
N CYS A 64 9.16 15.18 -9.74
CA CYS A 64 8.95 13.74 -9.61
C CYS A 64 9.52 13.17 -8.29
N GLY A 65 8.84 13.39 -7.17
CA GLY A 65 9.20 12.86 -5.85
C GLY A 65 9.75 13.89 -4.87
N GLY A 66 10.03 15.12 -5.32
CA GLY A 66 10.58 16.20 -4.49
C GLY A 66 9.57 16.90 -3.57
N GLY A 67 8.38 16.33 -3.38
CA GLY A 67 7.38 16.83 -2.45
C GLY A 67 6.41 17.85 -3.03
N LEU A 68 5.32 18.08 -2.29
CA LEU A 68 4.17 18.86 -2.72
C LEU A 68 4.36 20.36 -2.51
N GLY A 69 3.84 21.18 -3.44
CA GLY A 69 3.67 22.62 -3.24
C GLY A 69 4.95 23.48 -3.32
N SER A 70 6.13 22.90 -3.51
CA SER A 70 7.39 23.63 -3.57
C SER A 70 7.79 24.13 -4.97
N TRP A 71 7.21 23.54 -6.02
CA TRP A 71 7.71 23.69 -7.39
C TRP A 71 6.85 24.61 -8.27
N GLY A 72 5.64 24.92 -7.82
CA GLY A 72 4.63 25.69 -8.55
C GLY A 72 3.25 25.04 -8.48
N LEU A 73 2.30 25.59 -9.23
CA LEU A 73 0.93 25.07 -9.33
C LEU A 73 0.80 24.14 -10.53
N ILE A 74 0.67 22.83 -10.30
CA ILE A 74 0.41 21.86 -11.37
C ILE A 74 -1.02 22.08 -11.91
N THR A 75 -1.13 22.37 -13.20
CA THR A 75 -2.40 22.59 -13.90
C THR A 75 -2.83 21.38 -14.71
N SER A 76 -1.89 20.58 -15.21
CA SER A 76 -2.19 19.31 -15.88
C SER A 76 -1.07 18.28 -15.73
N ILE A 77 -1.45 17.01 -15.88
CA ILE A 77 -0.53 15.87 -15.87
C ILE A 77 -0.82 14.97 -17.07
N MET A 78 0.23 14.42 -17.66
CA MET A 78 0.13 13.33 -18.63
C MET A 78 0.75 12.07 -18.01
N ILE A 79 0.03 10.96 -18.06
CA ILE A 79 0.41 9.73 -17.36
C ILE A 79 0.30 8.50 -18.26
N LYS A 80 1.15 7.51 -18.00
CA LYS A 80 1.11 6.21 -18.68
C LYS A 80 -0.20 5.49 -18.32
N ALA A 81 -0.87 4.95 -19.34
CA ALA A 81 -1.98 4.03 -19.19
C ALA A 81 -1.56 2.63 -19.67
N HIS A 82 -2.03 1.61 -18.97
CA HIS A 82 -1.69 0.21 -19.22
C HIS A 82 -2.89 -0.55 -19.80
N PRO A 83 -2.67 -1.67 -20.50
CA PRO A 83 -3.75 -2.55 -20.93
C PRO A 83 -4.64 -3.00 -19.76
N ALA A 84 -5.91 -3.26 -20.05
CA ALA A 84 -6.80 -3.84 -19.05
C ALA A 84 -6.24 -5.21 -18.61
N THR A 85 -6.18 -5.43 -17.30
CA THR A 85 -5.74 -6.70 -16.72
C THR A 85 -6.82 -7.16 -15.74
N ARG A 86 -7.10 -8.46 -15.74
CA ARG A 86 -7.97 -9.06 -14.73
C ARG A 86 -7.27 -9.02 -13.37
N VAL A 87 -8.01 -9.19 -12.29
CA VAL A 87 -7.45 -9.13 -10.94
C VAL A 87 -7.95 -10.30 -10.12
N SER A 88 -7.02 -11.03 -9.50
CA SER A 88 -7.32 -12.01 -8.45
C SER A 88 -7.09 -11.36 -7.10
N THR A 89 -7.99 -11.57 -6.15
CA THR A 89 -7.85 -11.06 -4.79
C THR A 89 -8.06 -12.16 -3.76
N VAL A 90 -7.31 -12.09 -2.66
CA VAL A 90 -7.59 -12.85 -1.43
C VAL A 90 -7.94 -11.88 -0.33
N GLN A 91 -9.01 -12.16 0.39
CA GLN A 91 -9.30 -11.54 1.69
C GLN A 91 -9.30 -12.63 2.73
N PHE A 92 -8.39 -12.50 3.70
CA PHE A 92 -8.19 -13.49 4.72
C PHE A 92 -8.24 -12.83 6.09
N VAL A 93 -9.21 -13.26 6.90
CA VAL A 93 -9.39 -12.78 8.26
C VAL A 93 -9.12 -13.93 9.20
N ILE A 94 -8.15 -13.75 10.08
CA ILE A 94 -7.84 -14.70 11.15
C ILE A 94 -8.03 -14.06 12.51
N ARG A 95 -8.33 -14.88 13.50
CA ARG A 95 -8.39 -14.50 14.90
C ARG A 95 -7.25 -15.20 15.64
N PRO A 96 -6.35 -14.45 16.30
CA PRO A 96 -5.37 -15.07 17.19
C PRO A 96 -6.08 -15.86 18.29
N ALA A 97 -5.58 -17.04 18.64
CA ALA A 97 -6.18 -17.82 19.73
C ALA A 97 -6.10 -17.06 21.07
N ASP A 98 -7.18 -17.14 21.85
CA ASP A 98 -7.34 -16.46 23.14
C ASP A 98 -6.23 -16.84 24.14
N GLY A 99 -5.82 -15.88 24.99
CA GLY A 99 -4.84 -16.10 26.07
C GLY A 99 -3.81 -14.98 26.23
N GLU A 100 -2.91 -15.13 27.23
CA GLU A 100 -1.94 -14.12 27.67
C GLU A 100 -0.85 -13.73 26.63
N LYS A 101 -0.83 -14.36 25.44
CA LYS A 101 0.21 -14.17 24.41
C LYS A 101 -0.23 -13.33 23.20
N LYS A 102 -1.28 -12.50 23.31
CA LYS A 102 -1.83 -11.70 22.20
C LYS A 102 -0.77 -10.84 21.50
N THR A 103 0.05 -10.11 22.24
CA THR A 103 1.15 -9.29 21.69
C THR A 103 2.15 -10.13 20.89
N GLN A 104 2.56 -11.28 21.43
CA GLN A 104 3.52 -12.16 20.75
C GLN A 104 2.92 -12.71 19.45
N ARG A 105 1.62 -13.01 19.42
CA ARG A 105 0.94 -13.49 18.21
C ARG A 105 0.87 -12.41 17.11
N VAL A 106 0.66 -11.13 17.46
CA VAL A 106 0.73 -10.05 16.45
C VAL A 106 2.15 -9.94 15.89
N ILE A 107 3.16 -9.90 16.77
CA ILE A 107 4.57 -9.78 16.37
C ILE A 107 4.97 -10.97 15.49
N ASN A 108 4.58 -12.20 15.87
CA ASN A 108 4.83 -13.40 15.09
C ASN A 108 4.17 -13.31 13.70
N PHE A 109 2.93 -12.81 13.63
CA PHE A 109 2.23 -12.69 12.36
C PHE A 109 2.82 -11.59 11.46
N ILE A 110 3.17 -10.43 12.02
CA ILE A 110 3.89 -9.38 11.29
C ILE A 110 5.21 -9.93 10.75
N ALA A 111 5.97 -10.67 11.56
CA ALA A 111 7.22 -11.30 11.12
C ALA A 111 6.98 -12.36 10.02
N LEU A 112 5.89 -13.12 10.11
CA LEU A 112 5.49 -14.11 9.11
C LEU A 112 5.17 -13.43 7.78
N VAL A 113 4.29 -12.42 7.79
CA VAL A 113 3.94 -11.61 6.61
C VAL A 113 5.20 -10.99 6.00
N GLY A 114 6.06 -10.39 6.83
CA GLY A 114 7.31 -9.77 6.39
C GLY A 114 8.25 -10.74 5.66
N ARG A 115 8.30 -12.02 6.05
CA ARG A 115 9.11 -13.03 5.36
C ARG A 115 8.62 -13.33 3.93
N TYR A 116 7.31 -13.35 3.72
CA TYR A 116 6.73 -13.70 2.41
C TYR A 116 6.49 -12.49 1.49
N GLN A 117 6.39 -11.30 2.09
CA GLN A 117 6.06 -10.05 1.40
C GLN A 117 6.97 -9.78 0.18
N HIS A 118 8.27 -10.08 0.28
CA HIS A 118 9.18 -9.90 -0.85
C HIS A 118 8.84 -10.81 -2.04
N GLY A 119 8.52 -12.08 -1.77
CA GLY A 119 8.14 -13.05 -2.80
C GLY A 119 6.85 -12.66 -3.51
N TRP A 120 5.88 -12.12 -2.78
CA TRP A 120 4.64 -11.58 -3.35
C TRP A 120 4.93 -10.41 -4.29
N VAL A 121 5.78 -9.47 -3.86
CA VAL A 121 6.10 -8.27 -4.64
C VAL A 121 6.85 -8.60 -5.93
N ILE A 122 7.78 -9.56 -5.91
CA ILE A 122 8.44 -10.06 -7.14
C ILE A 122 7.42 -10.60 -8.16
N LYS A 123 6.28 -11.11 -7.70
CA LYS A 123 5.19 -11.61 -8.55
C LYS A 123 4.19 -10.54 -8.96
N GLY A 124 4.41 -9.29 -8.56
CA GLY A 124 3.50 -8.18 -8.80
C GLY A 124 2.26 -8.19 -7.90
N ILE A 125 2.31 -8.88 -6.77
CA ILE A 125 1.20 -8.95 -5.81
C ILE A 125 1.36 -7.82 -4.79
N ALA A 126 0.33 -6.98 -4.67
CA ALA A 126 0.21 -6.07 -3.54
C ALA A 126 -0.45 -6.77 -2.37
N SER A 127 0.08 -6.54 -1.17
CA SER A 127 -0.53 -7.01 0.08
C SER A 127 -0.87 -5.85 0.98
N SER A 128 -1.89 -6.02 1.82
CA SER A 128 -2.13 -5.14 2.95
C SER A 128 -2.48 -5.97 4.18
N PHE A 129 -1.89 -5.61 5.31
CA PHE A 129 -2.15 -6.23 6.58
C PHE A 129 -2.64 -5.19 7.59
N VAL A 130 -3.80 -5.46 8.19
CA VAL A 130 -4.42 -4.66 9.24
C VAL A 130 -4.73 -5.55 10.43
N PRO A 131 -3.94 -5.49 11.51
CA PRO A 131 -4.34 -6.03 12.78
C PRO A 131 -5.36 -5.10 13.43
N ASP A 132 -6.56 -5.60 13.67
CA ASP A 132 -7.53 -5.00 14.58
C ASP A 132 -7.42 -5.65 15.98
N GLU A 133 -8.24 -5.21 16.94
CA GLU A 133 -8.16 -5.72 18.32
C GLU A 133 -8.51 -7.21 18.44
N GLU A 134 -9.29 -7.79 17.55
CA GLU A 134 -9.77 -9.17 17.63
C GLU A 134 -9.36 -10.02 16.42
N ASN A 135 -9.15 -9.40 15.26
CA ASN A 135 -8.95 -10.05 13.99
C ASN A 135 -7.83 -9.38 13.20
N TYR A 136 -7.17 -10.20 12.40
CA TYR A 136 -6.04 -9.84 11.55
C TYR A 136 -6.49 -10.01 10.12
N LEU A 137 -6.62 -8.89 9.40
CA LEU A 137 -7.03 -8.88 8.00
C LEU A 137 -5.80 -8.79 7.10
N LEU A 138 -5.60 -9.80 6.27
CA LEU A 138 -4.64 -9.81 5.18
C LEU A 138 -5.39 -9.77 3.85
N ASN A 139 -5.08 -8.78 3.02
CA ASN A 139 -5.54 -8.73 1.63
C ASN A 139 -4.36 -8.98 0.70
N LEU A 140 -4.57 -9.80 -0.33
CA LEU A 140 -3.68 -9.89 -1.48
C LEU A 140 -4.43 -9.40 -2.73
N TYR A 141 -3.76 -8.62 -3.54
CA TYR A 141 -4.27 -8.05 -4.77
C TYR A 141 -3.27 -8.35 -5.89
N TRP A 142 -3.68 -9.19 -6.84
CA TRP A 142 -2.81 -9.63 -7.92
C TRP A 142 -3.41 -9.25 -9.27
N PRO A 143 -2.93 -8.17 -9.90
CA PRO A 143 -3.31 -7.81 -11.26
C PRO A 143 -2.67 -8.81 -12.23
N SER A 144 -3.36 -9.92 -12.43
CA SER A 144 -2.92 -11.00 -13.29
C SER A 144 -4.08 -11.55 -14.12
N ASN A 145 -3.77 -12.03 -15.32
CA ASN A 145 -4.73 -12.79 -16.11
C ASN A 145 -4.75 -14.28 -15.70
N GLN A 146 -4.22 -14.62 -14.52
CA GLN A 146 -4.25 -15.97 -13.97
C GLN A 146 -5.63 -16.26 -13.35
N GLY A 147 -5.95 -17.53 -13.14
CA GLY A 147 -7.20 -17.93 -12.47
C GLY A 147 -7.25 -17.48 -11.01
N ASP A 148 -8.47 -17.45 -10.44
CA ASP A 148 -8.74 -17.10 -9.04
C ASP A 148 -7.92 -17.92 -8.03
N SER A 149 -7.66 -19.19 -8.34
CA SER A 149 -6.97 -20.12 -7.46
C SER A 149 -5.44 -19.98 -7.51
N ALA A 150 -4.89 -19.27 -8.49
CA ALA A 150 -3.44 -19.16 -8.65
C ALA A 150 -2.79 -18.37 -7.50
N VAL A 151 -3.54 -17.46 -6.88
CA VAL A 151 -3.06 -16.67 -5.74
C VAL A 151 -2.94 -17.51 -4.45
N LEU A 152 -3.63 -18.66 -4.38
CA LEU A 152 -3.68 -19.52 -3.19
C LEU A 152 -2.31 -20.07 -2.80
N VAL A 153 -1.46 -20.36 -3.79
CA VAL A 153 -0.08 -20.84 -3.59
C VAL A 153 0.72 -19.89 -2.68
N PHE A 154 0.37 -18.61 -2.65
CA PHE A 154 1.03 -17.60 -1.84
C PHE A 154 0.48 -17.46 -0.42
N VAL A 155 -0.61 -18.16 -0.12
CA VAL A 155 -1.28 -18.14 1.19
C VAL A 155 -1.25 -19.52 1.86
N ASP A 156 -1.12 -20.62 1.11
CA ASP A 156 -1.11 -21.99 1.65
C ASP A 156 -0.06 -22.20 2.76
N GLU A 157 1.13 -21.61 2.63
CA GLU A 157 2.18 -21.71 3.66
C GLU A 157 1.88 -20.84 4.89
N LEU A 158 1.17 -19.72 4.72
CA LEU A 158 0.64 -18.93 5.82
C LEU A 158 -0.52 -19.67 6.52
N LEU A 159 -1.34 -20.40 5.76
CA LEU A 159 -2.39 -21.29 6.26
C LEU A 159 -1.83 -22.54 6.97
N SER A 160 -0.58 -22.93 6.72
CA SER A 160 0.04 -24.05 7.45
C SER A 160 0.34 -23.75 8.92
N HIS A 161 0.26 -22.48 9.35
CA HIS A 161 0.45 -22.04 10.74
C HIS A 161 -0.88 -21.84 11.51
N VAL A 162 -1.99 -22.44 11.04
CA VAL A 162 -3.35 -22.30 11.61
C VAL A 162 -3.49 -22.75 13.06
N ASP A 163 -2.59 -23.56 13.60
CA ASP A 163 -2.65 -23.96 15.01
C ASP A 163 -2.50 -22.76 15.98
N GLU A 164 -1.94 -21.63 15.51
CA GLU A 164 -1.85 -20.39 16.27
C GLU A 164 -3.05 -19.44 16.06
N TYR A 165 -3.89 -19.68 15.04
CA TYR A 165 -4.91 -18.74 14.57
C TYR A 165 -6.17 -19.43 14.04
N THR A 166 -7.34 -19.00 14.50
CA THR A 166 -8.62 -19.44 13.94
C THR A 166 -8.92 -18.67 12.66
N ILE A 167 -9.24 -19.37 11.57
CA ILE A 167 -9.74 -18.74 10.34
C ILE A 167 -11.18 -18.24 10.60
N VAL A 168 -11.38 -16.92 10.49
CA VAL A 168 -12.70 -16.29 10.63
C VAL A 168 -13.39 -16.23 9.28
N SER A 169 -12.66 -15.80 8.25
CA SER A 169 -13.13 -15.83 6.88
C SER A 169 -11.98 -15.97 5.90
N PHE A 170 -12.25 -16.63 4.78
CA PHE A 170 -11.34 -16.79 3.67
C PHE A 170 -12.13 -16.65 2.38
N GLN A 171 -11.80 -15.65 1.56
CA GLN A 171 -12.49 -15.39 0.31
C GLN A 171 -11.49 -15.11 -0.82
N THR A 172 -11.66 -15.81 -1.92
CA THR A 172 -11.01 -15.52 -3.20
C THR A 172 -12.02 -14.91 -4.17
N SER A 173 -11.59 -13.91 -4.93
CA SER A 173 -12.42 -13.31 -5.98
C SER A 173 -11.57 -13.05 -7.23
N MET A 174 -12.23 -13.05 -8.39
CA MET A 174 -11.65 -12.64 -9.68
C MET A 174 -12.52 -11.55 -10.29
N PHE A 175 -11.88 -10.49 -10.77
CA PHE A 175 -12.53 -9.36 -11.41
C PHE A 175 -12.05 -9.20 -12.85
N ALA A 176 -12.91 -8.66 -13.71
CA ALA A 176 -12.60 -8.47 -15.12
C ALA A 176 -11.64 -7.29 -15.34
N SER A 177 -11.55 -6.37 -14.38
CA SER A 177 -10.69 -5.18 -14.46
C SER A 177 -10.22 -4.70 -13.09
N VAL A 178 -9.18 -3.86 -13.10
CA VAL A 178 -8.65 -3.13 -11.94
C VAL A 178 -9.73 -2.29 -11.26
N THR A 179 -10.49 -1.50 -12.04
CA THR A 179 -11.57 -0.65 -11.53
C THR A 179 -12.63 -1.45 -10.79
N GLU A 180 -13.07 -2.58 -11.36
CA GLU A 180 -14.07 -3.43 -10.71
C GLU A 180 -13.55 -4.01 -9.39
N ALA A 181 -12.28 -4.43 -9.35
CA ALA A 181 -11.66 -4.94 -8.13
C ALA A 181 -11.50 -3.83 -7.07
N GLU A 182 -11.15 -2.62 -7.48
CA GLU A 182 -11.06 -1.46 -6.59
C GLU A 182 -12.42 -1.10 -5.98
N GLU A 183 -13.48 -1.01 -6.78
CA GLU A 183 -14.83 -0.68 -6.30
C GLU A 183 -15.40 -1.73 -5.35
N LYS A 184 -15.10 -3.01 -5.58
CA LYS A 184 -15.70 -4.13 -4.81
C LYS A 184 -14.87 -4.56 -3.61
N VAL A 185 -13.56 -4.35 -3.62
CA VAL A 185 -12.65 -4.84 -2.58
C VAL A 185 -11.98 -3.69 -1.83
N LEU A 186 -11.26 -2.83 -2.55
CA LEU A 186 -10.38 -1.84 -1.93
C LEU A 186 -11.10 -0.58 -1.46
N GLY A 187 -12.07 -0.08 -2.22
CA GLY A 187 -12.85 1.11 -1.89
C GLY A 187 -13.65 0.96 -0.59
N PRO A 188 -14.45 -0.11 -0.42
CA PRO A 188 -15.16 -0.37 0.83
C PRO A 188 -14.21 -0.53 2.03
N PHE A 189 -13.07 -1.20 1.82
CA PHE A 189 -12.04 -1.34 2.84
C PHE A 189 -11.41 0.01 3.22
N ALA A 190 -10.95 0.80 2.23
CA ALA A 190 -10.35 2.11 2.44
C ALA A 190 -11.31 3.08 3.14
N ASN A 191 -12.57 3.12 2.74
CA ASN A 191 -13.60 3.94 3.39
C ASN A 191 -13.84 3.56 4.86
N ARG A 192 -13.66 2.29 5.22
CA ARG A 192 -13.78 1.82 6.61
C ARG A 192 -12.60 2.28 7.47
N ILE A 193 -11.40 2.31 6.92
CA ILE A 193 -10.17 2.60 7.68
C ILE A 193 -9.70 4.07 7.57
N SER A 194 -10.32 4.88 6.72
CA SER A 194 -9.95 6.29 6.50
C SER A 194 -11.17 7.20 6.66
N PRO A 195 -11.62 7.46 7.90
CA PRO A 195 -12.69 8.41 8.16
C PRO A 195 -12.25 9.83 7.78
N TYR A 196 -13.12 10.57 7.09
CA TYR A 196 -12.89 11.97 6.71
C TYR A 196 -13.44 12.92 7.79
N GLY A 197 -13.01 14.18 7.78
CA GLY A 197 -13.55 15.22 8.66
C GLY A 197 -13.01 15.22 10.11
N ALA A 198 -12.03 14.37 10.40
CA ALA A 198 -11.28 14.36 11.65
C ALA A 198 -9.80 14.65 11.38
N SER A 199 -9.11 15.23 12.37
CA SER A 199 -7.65 15.35 12.31
C SER A 199 -7.04 13.96 12.41
N MET A 200 -6.26 13.56 11.40
CA MET A 200 -5.55 12.28 11.39
C MET A 200 -4.08 12.51 11.74
N GLN A 201 -3.59 11.79 12.74
CA GLN A 201 -2.18 11.74 13.05
C GLN A 201 -1.60 10.44 12.49
N MET A 202 -0.87 10.56 11.38
CA MET A 202 -0.26 9.43 10.70
C MET A 202 1.27 9.52 10.79
N SER A 203 1.90 8.37 10.86
CA SER A 203 3.34 8.24 10.61
C SER A 203 3.54 7.07 9.65
N SER A 204 4.58 7.15 8.83
CA SER A 204 4.93 6.09 7.89
C SER A 204 6.43 5.90 7.89
N GLN A 205 6.86 4.70 7.52
CA GLN A 205 8.26 4.37 7.38
C GLN A 205 8.44 3.34 6.27
N LEU A 206 9.44 3.57 5.42
CA LEU A 206 9.91 2.56 4.47
C LEU A 206 10.83 1.58 5.20
N ILE A 207 10.54 0.29 5.09
CA ILE A 207 11.34 -0.78 5.69
C ILE A 207 12.18 -1.41 4.56
N PRO A 208 13.53 -1.27 4.60
CA PRO A 208 14.39 -1.91 3.61
C PRO A 208 14.26 -3.42 3.62
N LEU A 209 14.39 -4.04 2.45
CA LEU A 209 14.34 -5.50 2.32
C LEU A 209 15.40 -6.20 3.19
N SER A 210 16.62 -5.65 3.25
CA SER A 210 17.70 -6.20 4.08
C SER A 210 17.34 -6.25 5.57
N SER A 211 16.47 -5.35 6.04
CA SER A 211 16.02 -5.38 7.44
C SER A 211 15.11 -6.59 7.73
N LEU A 212 14.45 -7.15 6.71
CA LEU A 212 13.58 -8.32 6.85
C LEU A 212 14.36 -9.63 7.03
N GLU A 213 15.69 -9.63 6.87
CA GLU A 213 16.56 -10.74 7.30
C GLU A 213 16.40 -11.01 8.82
N SER A 214 16.08 -9.97 9.59
CA SER A 214 15.66 -10.06 11.00
C SER A 214 14.17 -9.72 11.16
N ALA A 215 13.31 -10.44 10.42
CA ALA A 215 11.86 -10.17 10.38
C ALA A 215 11.21 -10.03 11.76
N ARG A 216 11.70 -10.79 12.77
CA ARG A 216 11.21 -10.67 14.15
C ARG A 216 11.57 -9.34 14.80
N GLY A 217 12.83 -8.89 14.69
CA GLY A 217 13.24 -7.61 15.26
C GLY A 217 12.51 -6.43 14.62
N VAL A 218 12.27 -6.49 13.31
CA VAL A 218 11.45 -5.50 12.60
C VAL A 218 10.00 -5.53 13.09
N ALA A 219 9.41 -6.71 13.25
CA ALA A 219 8.05 -6.84 13.76
C ALA A 219 7.91 -6.30 15.19
N GLU A 220 8.90 -6.56 16.05
CA GLU A 220 8.97 -5.99 17.41
C GLU A 220 9.06 -4.46 17.38
N ALA A 221 9.87 -3.88 16.48
CA ALA A 221 9.97 -2.44 16.31
C ALA A 221 8.66 -1.80 15.79
N ILE A 222 8.01 -2.41 14.80
CA ILE A 222 6.70 -1.97 14.29
C ILE A 222 5.67 -1.96 15.43
N TRP A 223 5.62 -3.05 16.20
CA TRP A 223 4.68 -3.18 17.31
C TRP A 223 4.97 -2.16 18.43
N ALA A 224 6.24 -1.96 18.79
CA ALA A 224 6.62 -0.97 19.80
C ALA A 224 6.25 0.46 19.38
N GLY A 225 6.43 0.82 18.10
CA GLY A 225 6.01 2.11 17.56
C GLY A 225 4.50 2.32 17.66
N LEU A 226 3.71 1.30 17.33
CA LEU A 226 2.26 1.32 17.46
C LEU A 226 1.81 1.55 18.91
N GLU A 227 2.36 0.80 19.86
CA GLU A 227 2.03 0.96 21.28
C GLU A 227 2.38 2.35 21.80
N GLY A 228 3.49 2.93 21.34
CA GLY A 228 3.88 4.30 21.65
C GLY A 228 2.83 5.33 21.21
N ILE A 229 2.35 5.22 19.97
CA ILE A 229 1.28 6.08 19.44
C ILE A 229 -0.03 5.87 20.21
N ASN A 230 -0.45 4.61 20.39
CA ASN A 230 -1.69 4.27 21.08
C ASN A 230 -1.68 4.64 22.56
N ALA A 231 -0.52 4.68 23.22
CA ALA A 231 -0.41 5.17 24.59
C ALA A 231 -0.75 6.68 24.70
N VAL A 232 -0.36 7.48 23.72
CA VAL A 232 -0.70 8.91 23.65
C VAL A 232 -2.19 9.09 23.37
N LEU A 233 -2.73 8.35 22.39
CA LEU A 233 -4.15 8.39 22.06
C LEU A 233 -5.04 8.02 23.26
N ARG A 234 -4.70 6.92 23.96
CA ARG A 234 -5.39 6.49 25.18
C ARG A 234 -5.37 7.55 26.28
N LYS A 235 -4.24 8.22 26.50
CA LYS A 235 -4.15 9.34 27.46
C LYS A 235 -5.04 10.53 27.07
N GLY A 236 -5.25 10.75 25.77
CA GLY A 236 -6.15 11.77 25.23
C GLY A 236 -7.61 11.36 25.14
N GLY A 237 -7.98 10.15 25.57
CA GLY A 237 -9.36 9.63 25.44
C GLY A 237 -9.77 9.29 24.00
N LEU A 238 -8.80 9.13 23.10
CA LEU A 238 -9.02 8.77 21.70
C LEU A 238 -8.93 7.24 21.50
N PRO A 239 -9.64 6.68 20.51
CA PRO A 239 -9.54 5.26 20.18
C PRO A 239 -8.13 4.90 19.69
N ASN A 240 -7.77 3.62 19.82
CA ASN A 240 -6.51 3.10 19.28
C ASN A 240 -6.47 3.25 17.75
N ALA A 241 -5.31 3.60 17.23
CA ALA A 241 -5.00 3.42 15.82
C ALA A 241 -4.69 1.95 15.52
N ALA A 242 -5.11 1.48 14.34
CA ALA A 242 -4.65 0.22 13.76
C ALA A 242 -3.56 0.52 12.74
N PRO A 243 -2.40 -0.17 12.77
CA PRO A 243 -1.38 0.03 11.76
C PRO A 243 -1.88 -0.56 10.44
N LEU A 244 -1.53 0.10 9.34
CA LEU A 244 -1.69 -0.44 8.00
C LEU A 244 -0.29 -0.78 7.48
N ILE A 245 0.00 -2.07 7.38
CA ILE A 245 1.26 -2.54 6.80
C ILE A 245 0.98 -2.85 5.34
N PHE A 246 1.49 -2.01 4.45
CA PHE A 246 1.45 -2.29 3.01
C PHE A 246 2.65 -3.15 2.58
N GLY A 247 2.35 -4.07 1.67
CA GLY A 247 3.30 -4.87 0.91
C GLY A 247 4.41 -4.03 0.28
N SER A 248 5.58 -4.62 0.06
CA SER A 248 6.78 -3.86 -0.32
C SER A 248 6.56 -3.09 -1.62
N MET A 249 7.20 -1.94 -1.72
CA MET A 249 7.25 -1.18 -2.96
C MET A 249 8.36 -1.76 -3.85
N PRO A 250 8.18 -1.80 -5.18
CA PRO A 250 9.30 -2.13 -6.06
C PRO A 250 10.45 -1.16 -5.78
N GLY A 251 11.69 -1.64 -5.90
CA GLY A 251 12.86 -0.77 -5.78
C GLY A 251 12.78 0.34 -6.82
N ALA A 252 13.30 1.52 -6.50
CA ALA A 252 13.38 2.62 -7.46
C ALA A 252 14.16 2.14 -8.69
N HIS A 253 13.47 1.92 -9.81
CA HIS A 253 14.14 1.86 -11.09
C HIS A 253 14.55 3.29 -11.42
N SER A 254 15.81 3.49 -11.83
CA SER A 254 16.29 4.79 -12.26
C SER A 254 15.29 5.40 -13.24
N VAL A 255 14.73 6.56 -12.89
CA VAL A 255 14.02 7.42 -13.84
C VAL A 255 14.98 7.65 -15.02
N PRO A 256 14.60 7.33 -16.27
CA PRO A 256 15.44 7.61 -17.42
C PRO A 256 15.67 9.11 -17.61
#